data_AF-E3RP75-F1
#
_entry.id   AF-E3RP75-F1
#
_cell.length_a   1.000
_cell.length_b   1.000
_cell.length_c   1.000
_cell.angle_alpha   90.00
_cell.angle_beta   90.00
_cell.angle_gamma   90.00
#
_symmetry.space_group_name_H-M   'P 1'
#
loop_
_entity.id
_entity.type
_entity.pdbx_description
1 polymer ?
#
loop_
_entity_poly.entity_id
_entity_poly.type
_entity_poly.pdbx_seq_one_letter_code
_entity_poly.pdbx_strand_id
1 'polypeptide(L)'
;MTKLGEKFPPTRGKSPQYNGLIDTNYYTSTPFNAKVDKDLQGKNFADSSAFLRPGVTQNGASFTNLFYHDLTNPWAFDAGNYYASYAKAQQPFAASDIVLVTNGICSSSCASFVELMRSIYNVQTVALGGRPRQGLMQAVGGSKGTQSLDWVQAYFNVDASINNLSTREESDRLIKSPLGKYLTDGVVAIERQAGGSISNINFIDAIREGDKSNTPLHFVYQPADCRILYSKAMYIDVSNGWKAVADTTWGGKSHCSAGSLGGHGKSRRDLHKRELTAEEKAHTEKVQAWRRNLKPEDFSADSKVRKNLARF
;
A
#
# COMPACT_ATOMS: atom_id res chain seq x y z
N MET A 1 -18.05 16.77 1.91
CA MET A 1 -16.69 16.78 1.36
C MET A 1 -16.62 16.45 -0.13
N THR A 2 -17.16 15.32 -0.63
CA THR A 2 -17.04 14.95 -2.07
C THR A 2 -17.63 15.98 -3.03
N LYS A 3 -18.84 16.47 -2.76
CA LYS A 3 -19.44 17.61 -3.51
C LYS A 3 -18.63 18.90 -3.42
N LEU A 4 -17.91 19.10 -2.31
CA LEU A 4 -17.02 20.26 -2.16
C LEU A 4 -15.87 20.17 -3.16
N GLY A 5 -15.28 19.00 -3.36
CA GLY A 5 -14.20 18.80 -4.34
C GLY A 5 -14.64 18.94 -5.80
N GLU A 6 -15.91 18.68 -6.09
CA GLU A 6 -16.47 18.95 -7.42
C GLU A 6 -16.53 20.45 -7.72
N LYS A 7 -17.05 21.21 -6.76
CA LYS A 7 -17.27 22.66 -6.86
C LYS A 7 -15.99 23.48 -6.67
N PHE A 8 -15.10 23.00 -5.80
CA PHE A 8 -13.84 23.62 -5.41
C PHE A 8 -12.67 22.64 -5.61
N PRO A 9 -12.32 22.34 -6.88
CA PRO A 9 -11.21 21.44 -7.18
C PRO A 9 -9.91 22.00 -6.60
N PRO A 10 -9.08 21.15 -5.97
CA PRO A 10 -7.90 21.61 -5.25
C PRO A 10 -6.86 22.24 -6.21
N THR A 11 -6.12 23.23 -5.73
CA THR A 11 -5.09 23.94 -6.51
C THR A 11 -3.77 24.01 -5.74
N ARG A 12 -2.62 23.99 -6.42
CA ARG A 12 -1.30 24.08 -5.76
C ARG A 12 -0.90 25.48 -5.31
N GLY A 13 -1.55 26.50 -5.87
CA GLY A 13 -1.30 27.89 -5.54
C GLY A 13 -2.20 28.33 -4.39
N LYS A 14 -3.03 29.35 -4.67
CA LYS A 14 -4.03 29.81 -3.70
C LYS A 14 -5.17 28.80 -3.62
N SER A 15 -5.36 28.19 -2.45
CA SER A 15 -6.50 27.30 -2.19
C SER A 15 -7.81 27.99 -2.57
N PRO A 16 -8.74 27.29 -3.23
CA PRO A 16 -10.10 27.77 -3.33
C PRO A 16 -10.70 27.95 -1.93
N GLN A 17 -11.65 28.88 -1.82
CA GLN A 17 -12.28 29.22 -0.55
C GLN A 17 -13.79 28.97 -0.60
N TYR A 18 -14.28 28.21 0.38
CA TYR A 18 -15.71 28.08 0.64
C TYR A 18 -16.19 29.28 1.47
N ASN A 19 -17.26 29.93 1.01
CA ASN A 19 -17.81 31.17 1.58
C ASN A 19 -16.79 32.30 1.76
N GLY A 20 -15.68 32.28 1.01
CA GLY A 20 -14.61 33.26 1.09
C GLY A 20 -13.75 33.19 2.37
N LEU A 21 -13.92 32.15 3.19
CA LEU A 21 -13.26 32.03 4.50
C LEU A 21 -12.49 30.73 4.69
N ILE A 22 -13.01 29.61 4.18
CA ILE A 22 -12.48 28.28 4.48
C ILE A 22 -11.69 27.77 3.28
N ASP A 23 -10.39 27.57 3.44
CA ASP A 23 -9.54 26.94 2.44
C ASP A 23 -9.96 25.47 2.22
N THR A 24 -10.35 25.13 1.00
CA THR A 24 -10.96 23.83 0.71
C THR A 24 -9.94 22.73 0.40
N ASN A 25 -8.69 23.06 0.06
CA ASN A 25 -7.68 22.09 -0.39
C ASN A 25 -7.51 20.89 0.56
N TYR A 26 -7.56 21.13 1.87
CA TYR A 26 -7.45 20.07 2.88
C TYR A 26 -8.57 19.02 2.74
N TYR A 27 -9.78 19.44 2.38
CA TYR A 27 -10.95 18.56 2.27
C TYR A 27 -11.14 17.98 0.86
N THR A 28 -10.47 18.54 -0.15
CA THR A 28 -10.71 18.20 -1.56
C THR A 28 -9.54 17.51 -2.26
N SER A 29 -8.38 17.36 -1.61
CA SER A 29 -7.21 16.69 -2.20
C SER A 29 -7.28 15.16 -2.12
N THR A 30 -7.70 14.57 -1.00
CA THR A 30 -7.97 13.12 -0.78
C THR A 30 -8.67 13.00 0.61
N PRO A 31 -9.26 11.85 1.00
CA PRO A 31 -9.66 10.69 0.20
C PRO A 31 -11.08 10.78 -0.36
N PHE A 32 -11.81 11.87 -0.09
CA PHE A 32 -13.23 11.96 -0.43
C PHE A 32 -13.50 12.60 -1.79
N ASN A 33 -12.55 12.72 -2.70
CA ASN A 33 -12.74 13.43 -3.97
C ASN A 33 -12.77 12.45 -5.15
N ALA A 34 -13.93 12.31 -5.80
CA ALA A 34 -14.09 11.45 -6.98
C ALA A 34 -13.15 11.81 -8.15
N LYS A 35 -12.62 13.04 -8.18
CA LYS A 35 -11.74 13.53 -9.24
C LYS A 35 -10.28 13.13 -9.09
N VAL A 36 -9.86 12.56 -7.96
CA VAL A 36 -8.46 12.11 -7.74
C VAL A 36 -8.27 10.60 -7.94
N ASP A 37 -9.37 9.89 -8.19
CA ASP A 37 -9.40 8.45 -8.43
C ASP A 37 -10.05 8.16 -9.79
N LYS A 38 -9.82 6.95 -10.30
CA LYS A 38 -10.34 6.44 -11.57
C LYS A 38 -11.16 5.18 -11.34
N ASP A 39 -12.14 4.95 -12.19
CA ASP A 39 -12.86 3.68 -12.23
C ASP A 39 -11.96 2.53 -12.73
N LEU A 40 -12.49 1.32 -12.71
CA LEU A 40 -11.76 0.13 -13.16
C LEU A 40 -11.43 0.11 -14.66
N GLN A 41 -12.01 1.02 -15.45
CA GLN A 41 -11.69 1.22 -16.88
C GLN A 41 -10.66 2.35 -17.07
N GLY A 42 -10.14 2.93 -15.99
CA GLY A 42 -9.20 4.04 -16.02
C GLY A 42 -9.84 5.38 -16.38
N LYS A 43 -11.17 5.49 -16.34
CA LYS A 43 -11.90 6.74 -16.61
C LYS A 43 -12.17 7.48 -15.31
N ASN A 44 -12.31 8.80 -15.42
CA ASN A 44 -12.71 9.62 -14.28
C ASN A 44 -14.18 9.31 -13.94
N PHE A 45 -14.50 9.28 -12.64
CA PHE A 45 -15.88 9.25 -12.20
C PHE A 45 -16.62 10.51 -12.66
N ALA A 46 -17.88 10.36 -13.10
CA ALA A 46 -18.70 11.48 -13.55
C ALA A 46 -18.95 12.49 -12.41
N ASP A 47 -19.24 11.96 -11.22
CA ASP A 47 -19.50 12.72 -10.00
C ASP A 47 -19.28 11.85 -8.74
N SER A 48 -19.50 12.49 -7.60
CA SER A 48 -19.45 11.99 -6.24
C SER A 48 -20.43 10.85 -6.00
N SER A 49 -21.59 10.88 -6.64
CA SER A 49 -22.58 9.81 -6.54
C SER A 49 -22.09 8.57 -7.28
N ALA A 50 -21.52 8.72 -8.47
CA ALA A 50 -20.92 7.63 -9.22
C ALA A 50 -19.74 6.99 -8.46
N PHE A 51 -18.97 7.78 -7.72
CA PHE A 51 -17.87 7.27 -6.88
C PHE A 51 -18.38 6.54 -5.61
N LEU A 52 -19.26 7.16 -4.82
CA LEU A 52 -19.67 6.67 -3.51
C LEU A 52 -20.84 5.67 -3.54
N ARG A 53 -21.59 5.58 -4.64
CA ARG A 53 -22.71 4.63 -4.72
C ARG A 53 -22.24 3.20 -4.45
N PRO A 54 -23.10 2.36 -3.85
CA PRO A 54 -22.82 0.94 -3.70
C PRO A 54 -22.38 0.31 -5.02
N GLY A 55 -21.13 -0.15 -5.06
CA GLY A 55 -20.55 -0.86 -6.21
C GLY A 55 -20.28 -2.32 -5.91
N VAL A 56 -20.12 -2.66 -4.63
CA VAL A 56 -19.85 -4.01 -4.15
C VAL A 56 -20.79 -4.29 -2.99
N THR A 57 -21.49 -5.42 -3.05
CA THR A 57 -22.30 -5.93 -1.95
C THR A 57 -21.75 -7.28 -1.51
N GLN A 58 -21.43 -7.40 -0.23
CA GLN A 58 -20.88 -8.62 0.37
C GLN A 58 -21.47 -8.82 1.76
N ASN A 59 -21.88 -10.04 2.06
CA ASN A 59 -22.39 -10.42 3.40
C ASN A 59 -23.50 -9.48 3.92
N GLY A 60 -24.35 -8.96 3.03
CA GLY A 60 -25.42 -8.01 3.38
C GLY A 60 -24.99 -6.56 3.59
N ALA A 61 -23.69 -6.25 3.51
CA ALA A 61 -23.16 -4.89 3.54
C ALA A 61 -22.89 -4.36 2.14
N SER A 62 -23.07 -3.05 1.95
CA SER A 62 -22.80 -2.34 0.70
C SER A 62 -21.60 -1.43 0.86
N PHE A 63 -20.66 -1.55 -0.07
CA PHE A 63 -19.42 -0.77 -0.14
C PHE A 63 -19.41 0.08 -1.40
N THR A 64 -18.60 1.14 -1.42
CA THR A 64 -18.44 2.04 -2.58
C THR A 64 -17.96 1.29 -3.83
N ASN A 65 -17.92 1.96 -4.98
CA ASN A 65 -17.24 1.39 -6.15
C ASN A 65 -15.77 1.14 -5.87
N LEU A 66 -15.23 0.11 -6.53
CA LEU A 66 -13.79 -0.07 -6.65
C LEU A 66 -13.21 1.05 -7.53
N PHE A 67 -12.01 1.48 -7.20
CA PHE A 67 -11.31 2.53 -7.91
C PHE A 67 -9.81 2.28 -7.89
N TYR A 68 -9.11 2.90 -8.84
CA TYR A 68 -7.67 3.04 -8.82
C TYR A 68 -7.31 4.47 -8.40
N HIS A 69 -6.32 4.61 -7.52
CA HIS A 69 -5.72 5.91 -7.28
C HIS A 69 -5.04 6.43 -8.55
N ASP A 70 -5.40 7.63 -8.99
CA ASP A 70 -4.73 8.25 -10.13
C ASP A 70 -3.43 8.92 -9.65
N LEU A 71 -2.36 8.13 -9.59
CA LEU A 71 -1.04 8.57 -9.17
C LEU A 71 -0.38 9.60 -10.11
N THR A 72 -1.02 9.91 -11.24
CA THR A 72 -0.58 10.98 -12.15
C THR A 72 -1.40 12.26 -12.01
N ASN A 73 -2.43 12.24 -11.16
CA ASN A 73 -3.33 13.36 -11.00
C ASN A 73 -2.64 14.52 -10.26
N PRO A 74 -2.61 15.73 -10.85
CA PRO A 74 -1.96 16.88 -10.23
C PRO A 74 -2.66 17.34 -8.93
N TRP A 75 -3.92 16.92 -8.72
CA TRP A 75 -4.76 17.24 -7.57
C TRP A 75 -4.61 16.27 -6.39
N ALA A 76 -4.02 15.10 -6.62
CA ALA A 76 -3.71 14.14 -5.54
C ALA A 76 -2.41 14.56 -4.85
N PHE A 77 -2.42 15.63 -4.05
CA PHE A 77 -1.20 16.26 -3.54
C PHE A 77 -0.27 15.32 -2.75
N ASP A 78 -0.84 14.35 -2.02
CA ASP A 78 -0.07 13.37 -1.24
C ASP A 78 0.59 12.28 -2.10
N ALA A 79 -0.01 11.92 -3.24
CA ALA A 79 0.43 10.81 -4.07
C ALA A 79 1.05 11.27 -5.41
N GLY A 80 0.39 12.19 -6.11
CA GLY A 80 0.71 12.56 -7.48
C GLY A 80 2.10 13.15 -7.71
N ASN A 81 2.68 13.83 -6.72
CA ASN A 81 4.00 14.47 -6.88
C ASN A 81 5.17 13.50 -6.78
N TYR A 82 5.12 12.57 -5.84
CA TYR A 82 6.21 11.64 -5.61
C TYR A 82 6.16 10.50 -6.64
N TYR A 83 4.98 10.00 -6.96
CA TYR A 83 4.84 8.83 -7.84
C TYR A 83 4.99 9.16 -9.32
N ALA A 84 4.61 10.35 -9.79
CA ALA A 84 4.73 10.70 -11.21
C ALA A 84 6.18 10.70 -11.73
N SER A 85 7.17 11.04 -10.88
CA SER A 85 8.59 10.91 -11.23
C SER A 85 9.06 9.45 -11.28
N TYR A 86 8.53 8.59 -10.40
CA TYR A 86 8.86 7.17 -10.38
C TYR A 86 8.16 6.37 -11.49
N ALA A 87 6.99 6.80 -11.95
CA ALA A 87 6.28 6.17 -13.07
C ALA A 87 7.10 6.15 -14.36
N LYS A 88 8.10 7.03 -14.49
CA LYS A 88 9.04 7.10 -15.62
C LYS A 88 10.40 6.50 -15.31
N ALA A 89 10.64 6.05 -14.08
CA ALA A 89 11.91 5.49 -13.68
C ALA A 89 12.04 4.05 -14.19
N GLN A 90 13.19 3.73 -14.77
CA GLN A 90 13.51 2.36 -15.14
C GLN A 90 13.73 1.53 -13.88
N GLN A 91 13.14 0.32 -13.84
CA GLN A 91 13.31 -0.60 -12.73
C GLN A 91 14.79 -0.96 -12.57
N PRO A 92 15.41 -0.77 -11.39
CA PRO A 92 16.87 -0.91 -11.26
C PRO A 92 17.37 -2.38 -11.22
N PHE A 93 16.52 -3.32 -10.81
CA PHE A 93 16.87 -4.73 -10.65
C PHE A 93 15.80 -5.63 -11.23
N ALA A 94 16.17 -6.74 -11.88
CA ALA A 94 15.19 -7.72 -12.32
C ALA A 94 14.42 -8.30 -11.12
N ALA A 95 13.14 -8.63 -11.28
CA ALA A 95 12.33 -9.17 -10.18
C ALA A 95 12.90 -10.49 -9.61
N SER A 96 13.58 -11.30 -10.43
CA SER A 96 14.29 -12.52 -10.01
C SER A 96 15.49 -12.26 -9.08
N ASP A 97 16.00 -11.03 -9.08
CA ASP A 97 17.13 -10.62 -8.25
C ASP A 97 16.68 -10.01 -6.91
N ILE A 98 15.37 -10.00 -6.65
CA ILE A 98 14.78 -9.42 -5.44
C ILE A 98 14.16 -10.54 -4.61
N VAL A 99 14.41 -10.50 -3.29
CA VAL A 99 13.67 -11.26 -2.29
C VAL A 99 13.19 -10.30 -1.21
N LEU A 100 11.93 -10.44 -0.81
CA LEU A 100 11.33 -9.62 0.25
C LEU A 100 11.45 -10.34 1.58
N VAL A 101 12.22 -9.75 2.49
CA VAL A 101 12.37 -10.26 3.85
C VAL A 101 11.43 -9.52 4.79
N THR A 102 10.71 -10.27 5.61
CA THR A 102 9.74 -9.75 6.59
C THR A 102 9.80 -10.58 7.86
N ASN A 103 9.24 -10.05 8.95
CA ASN A 103 9.02 -10.78 10.21
C ASN A 103 7.51 -10.95 10.53
N GLY A 104 6.64 -10.60 9.56
CA GLY A 104 5.19 -10.70 9.68
C GLY A 104 4.50 -9.53 10.41
N ILE A 105 5.22 -8.54 10.95
CA ILE A 105 4.60 -7.40 11.65
C ILE A 105 4.20 -6.25 10.70
N CYS A 106 4.57 -6.36 9.43
CA CYS A 106 4.29 -5.33 8.42
C CYS A 106 2.79 -4.98 8.38
N SER A 107 2.53 -3.67 8.34
CA SER A 107 1.21 -3.03 8.28
C SER A 107 1.35 -1.71 7.50
N SER A 108 0.26 -1.16 6.97
CA SER A 108 0.26 0.12 6.22
C SER A 108 1.04 0.01 4.90
N SER A 109 1.80 1.02 4.48
CA SER A 109 2.43 1.11 3.16
C SER A 109 3.28 -0.10 2.78
N CYS A 110 3.95 -0.73 3.76
CA CYS A 110 4.73 -1.94 3.48
C CYS A 110 3.85 -3.12 3.04
N ALA A 111 2.59 -3.19 3.48
CA ALA A 111 1.65 -4.23 3.06
C ALA A 111 1.30 -4.08 1.58
N SER A 112 1.02 -2.84 1.16
CA SER A 112 0.79 -2.50 -0.25
C SER A 112 2.02 -2.82 -1.10
N PHE A 113 3.22 -2.45 -0.63
CA PHE A 113 4.47 -2.76 -1.33
C PHE A 113 4.70 -4.26 -1.49
N VAL A 114 4.52 -5.04 -0.40
CA VAL A 114 4.66 -6.50 -0.44
C VAL A 114 3.62 -7.12 -1.37
N GLU A 115 2.36 -6.65 -1.36
CA GLU A 115 1.35 -7.14 -2.31
C GLU A 115 1.77 -6.85 -3.75
N LEU A 116 2.07 -5.60 -4.10
CA LEU A 116 2.42 -5.22 -5.48
C LEU A 116 3.64 -5.99 -5.99
N MET A 117 4.69 -6.11 -5.17
CA MET A 117 5.90 -6.86 -5.54
C MET A 117 5.61 -8.35 -5.74
N ARG A 118 4.73 -8.93 -4.91
CA ARG A 118 4.39 -10.35 -5.02
C ARG A 118 3.40 -10.65 -6.13
N SER A 119 2.36 -9.84 -6.29
CA SER A 119 1.27 -10.07 -7.24
C SER A 119 1.71 -9.69 -8.66
N ILE A 120 2.24 -8.48 -8.85
CA ILE A 120 2.60 -7.96 -10.18
C ILE A 120 3.92 -8.55 -10.66
N TYR A 121 4.94 -8.54 -9.79
CA TYR A 121 6.32 -8.89 -10.17
C TYR A 121 6.73 -10.31 -9.77
N ASN A 122 5.86 -11.05 -9.09
CA ASN A 122 6.13 -12.41 -8.59
C ASN A 122 7.40 -12.51 -7.74
N VAL A 123 7.73 -11.44 -7.00
CA VAL A 123 8.84 -11.43 -6.06
C VAL A 123 8.53 -12.37 -4.91
N GLN A 124 9.56 -13.08 -4.46
CA GLN A 124 9.42 -14.09 -3.41
C GLN A 124 9.56 -13.48 -2.03
N THR A 125 8.84 -14.02 -1.05
CA THR A 125 8.90 -13.59 0.34
C THR A 125 9.51 -14.63 1.25
N VAL A 126 10.41 -14.16 2.11
CA VAL A 126 10.95 -14.89 3.24
C VAL A 126 10.47 -14.25 4.53
N ALA A 127 9.82 -15.04 5.37
CA ALA A 127 9.37 -14.61 6.68
C ALA A 127 10.28 -15.17 7.80
N LEU A 128 10.90 -14.27 8.57
CA LEU A 128 11.77 -14.61 9.70
C LEU A 128 10.97 -14.68 11.00
N GLY A 129 11.11 -15.79 11.73
CA GLY A 129 10.54 -15.98 13.06
C GLY A 129 9.11 -16.52 13.07
N GLY A 130 8.24 -15.83 13.81
CA GLY A 130 6.89 -16.31 14.14
C GLY A 130 6.86 -17.29 15.32
N ARG A 131 5.65 -17.76 15.69
CA ARG A 131 5.45 -18.71 16.81
C ARG A 131 6.20 -20.02 16.56
N PRO A 132 6.81 -20.66 17.58
CA PRO A 132 7.60 -21.90 17.44
C PRO A 132 6.69 -23.12 17.17
N ARG A 133 6.06 -23.13 16.00
CA ARG A 133 5.17 -24.18 15.49
C ARG A 133 5.50 -24.43 14.03
N GLN A 134 5.21 -25.65 13.58
CA GLN A 134 5.38 -26.05 12.20
C GLN A 134 4.49 -25.23 11.25
N GLY A 135 4.92 -25.12 9.99
CA GLY A 135 4.16 -24.49 8.92
C GLY A 135 4.53 -23.03 8.60
N LEU A 136 3.91 -22.54 7.53
CA LEU A 136 4.13 -21.19 6.99
C LEU A 136 3.57 -20.09 7.91
N MET A 137 4.13 -18.90 7.77
CA MET A 137 3.61 -17.67 8.36
C MET A 137 3.36 -16.64 7.26
N GLN A 138 2.50 -15.66 7.53
CA GLN A 138 2.26 -14.60 6.55
C GLN A 138 3.48 -13.69 6.41
N ALA A 139 3.69 -13.20 5.20
CA ALA A 139 4.65 -12.13 4.95
C ALA A 139 4.19 -10.81 5.58
N VAL A 140 2.87 -10.58 5.61
CA VAL A 140 2.22 -9.39 6.16
C VAL A 140 1.14 -9.88 7.12
N GLY A 141 1.30 -9.59 8.41
CA GLY A 141 0.36 -9.96 9.45
C GLY A 141 -0.44 -8.79 10.03
N GLY A 142 -0.05 -7.54 9.73
CA GLY A 142 -0.80 -6.35 10.10
C GLY A 142 -1.88 -5.98 9.09
N SER A 143 -2.37 -4.74 9.16
CA SER A 143 -3.42 -4.26 8.25
C SER A 143 -2.90 -4.11 6.82
N LYS A 144 -3.70 -4.57 5.86
CA LYS A 144 -3.38 -4.57 4.43
C LYS A 144 -4.24 -3.63 3.59
N GLY A 145 -4.88 -2.63 4.20
CA GLY A 145 -5.51 -1.55 3.44
C GLY A 145 -4.50 -0.51 2.95
N THR A 146 -4.97 0.36 2.07
CA THR A 146 -4.16 1.40 1.40
C THR A 146 -4.23 2.75 2.11
N GLN A 147 -5.21 2.96 3.00
CA GLN A 147 -5.33 4.20 3.75
C GLN A 147 -5.91 3.96 5.13
N SER A 148 -5.26 4.53 6.15
CA SER A 148 -5.80 4.65 7.50
C SER A 148 -6.50 5.99 7.68
N LEU A 149 -7.54 5.99 8.51
CA LEU A 149 -8.15 7.22 9.03
C LEU A 149 -8.18 7.10 10.56
N ASP A 150 -7.49 8.00 11.25
CA ASP A 150 -7.55 8.03 12.71
C ASP A 150 -8.88 8.62 13.19
N TRP A 151 -9.27 8.28 14.42
CA TRP A 151 -10.56 8.70 14.97
C TRP A 151 -10.66 10.23 15.16
N VAL A 152 -9.55 10.90 15.44
CA VAL A 152 -9.52 12.35 15.62
C VAL A 152 -9.73 13.04 14.28
N GLN A 153 -9.07 12.57 13.22
CA GLN A 153 -9.26 13.04 11.86
C GLN A 153 -10.69 12.77 11.37
N ALA A 154 -11.25 11.59 11.66
CA ALA A 154 -12.65 11.30 11.37
C ALA A 154 -13.58 12.30 12.06
N TYR A 155 -13.34 12.61 13.33
CA TYR A 155 -14.12 13.58 14.09
C TYR A 155 -14.07 14.97 13.44
N PHE A 156 -12.87 15.49 13.17
CA PHE A 156 -12.71 16.80 12.53
C PHE A 156 -13.34 16.88 11.14
N ASN A 157 -13.27 15.78 10.37
CA ASN A 157 -13.91 15.71 9.05
C ASN A 157 -15.44 15.73 9.15
N VAL A 158 -16.03 15.06 10.15
CA VAL A 158 -17.48 15.09 10.39
C VAL A 158 -17.90 16.47 10.91
N ASP A 159 -17.17 17.03 11.86
CA ASP A 159 -17.44 18.35 12.44
C ASP A 159 -17.40 19.44 11.37
N ALA A 160 -16.32 19.50 10.59
CA ALA A 160 -16.20 20.43 9.49
C ALA A 160 -17.31 20.21 8.44
N SER A 161 -17.67 18.95 8.15
CA SER A 161 -18.75 18.66 7.21
C SER A 161 -20.09 19.22 7.67
N ILE A 162 -20.42 19.10 8.96
CA ILE A 162 -21.72 19.53 9.51
C ILE A 162 -21.73 21.04 9.77
N ASN A 163 -20.71 21.55 10.45
CA ASN A 163 -20.72 22.91 11.00
C ASN A 163 -20.16 23.97 10.05
N ASN A 164 -19.26 23.59 9.13
CA ASN A 164 -18.51 24.56 8.33
C ASN A 164 -18.78 24.43 6.82
N LEU A 165 -19.06 23.23 6.31
CA LEU A 165 -19.09 22.92 4.88
C LEU A 165 -20.48 22.54 4.34
N SER A 166 -21.52 22.64 5.18
CA SER A 166 -22.91 22.37 4.82
C SER A 166 -23.74 23.65 4.81
N THR A 167 -24.82 23.64 4.03
CA THR A 167 -25.91 24.61 4.23
C THR A 167 -26.60 24.38 5.59
N ARG A 168 -27.38 25.35 6.06
CA ARG A 168 -28.13 25.21 7.31
C ARG A 168 -29.06 23.99 7.30
N GLU A 169 -29.80 23.81 6.21
CA GLU A 169 -30.69 22.67 6.02
C GLU A 169 -29.94 21.33 6.04
N GLU A 170 -28.79 21.24 5.36
CA GLU A 170 -27.96 20.04 5.37
C GLU A 170 -27.39 19.75 6.77
N SER A 171 -26.94 20.79 7.48
CA SER A 171 -26.44 20.68 8.85
C SER A 171 -27.53 20.15 9.80
N ASP A 172 -28.73 20.75 9.75
CA ASP A 172 -29.90 20.34 10.56
C ASP A 172 -30.31 18.88 10.30
N ARG A 173 -30.07 18.37 9.09
CA ARG A 173 -30.29 16.96 8.73
C ARG A 173 -29.15 16.07 9.22
N LEU A 174 -27.90 16.45 8.99
CA LEU A 174 -26.73 15.63 9.31
C LEU A 174 -26.52 15.47 10.82
N ILE A 175 -26.82 16.49 11.61
CA ILE A 175 -26.71 16.43 13.08
C ILE A 175 -27.65 15.38 13.70
N LYS A 176 -28.77 15.07 13.03
CA LYS A 176 -29.74 14.03 13.44
C LYS A 176 -29.37 12.63 12.94
N SER A 177 -28.31 12.51 12.14
CA SER A 177 -27.82 11.24 11.59
C SER A 177 -26.80 10.57 12.53
N PRO A 178 -26.38 9.33 12.26
CA PRO A 178 -25.27 8.70 12.98
C PRO A 178 -23.98 9.54 13.00
N LEU A 179 -23.76 10.39 11.98
CA LEU A 179 -22.60 11.30 11.95
C LEU A 179 -22.69 12.37 13.04
N GLY A 180 -23.86 12.97 13.26
CA GLY A 180 -24.05 13.92 14.36
C GLY A 180 -23.87 13.27 15.73
N LYS A 181 -24.36 12.03 15.90
CA LYS A 181 -24.13 11.24 17.11
C LYS A 181 -22.64 10.95 17.34
N TYR A 182 -21.85 10.77 16.28
CA TYR A 182 -20.39 10.62 16.42
C TYR A 182 -19.72 11.87 17.00
N LEU A 183 -20.26 13.06 16.75
CA LEU A 183 -19.73 14.30 17.34
C LEU A 183 -19.96 14.42 18.86
N THR A 184 -20.93 13.68 19.41
CA THR A 184 -21.17 13.62 20.85
C THR A 184 -20.51 12.40 21.47
N ASP A 185 -20.83 11.21 20.96
CA ASP A 185 -20.46 9.94 21.58
C ASP A 185 -19.04 9.51 21.19
N GLY A 186 -18.59 9.90 19.99
CA GLY A 186 -17.26 9.57 19.47
C GLY A 186 -16.14 10.25 20.24
N VAL A 187 -16.38 11.44 20.80
CA VAL A 187 -15.40 12.14 21.67
C VAL A 187 -15.05 11.28 22.87
N VAL A 188 -16.03 10.63 23.49
CA VAL A 188 -15.78 9.74 24.64
C VAL A 188 -14.85 8.59 24.27
N ALA A 189 -15.00 8.04 23.06
CA ALA A 189 -14.13 6.98 22.57
C ALA A 189 -12.71 7.49 22.28
N ILE A 190 -12.57 8.74 21.84
CA ILE A 190 -11.28 9.42 21.62
C ILE A 190 -10.55 9.65 22.96
N GLU A 191 -11.25 10.22 23.95
CA GLU A 191 -10.70 10.55 25.27
C GLU A 191 -10.34 9.31 26.11
N ARG A 192 -10.93 8.15 25.80
CA ARG A 192 -10.63 6.88 26.48
C ARG A 192 -9.46 6.09 25.90
N GLN A 193 -8.80 6.61 24.87
CA GLN A 193 -7.63 5.95 24.30
C GLN A 193 -6.49 5.92 25.33
N ALA A 194 -5.76 4.80 25.38
CA ALA A 194 -4.59 4.70 26.24
C ALA A 194 -3.51 5.70 25.77
N GLY A 195 -2.86 6.39 26.72
CA GLY A 195 -1.84 7.37 26.41
C GLY A 195 -0.76 6.82 25.48
N GLY A 196 -0.43 7.57 24.43
CA GLY A 196 0.53 7.15 23.39
C GLY A 196 -0.04 6.18 22.35
N SER A 197 -1.34 5.87 22.38
CA SER A 197 -2.01 5.10 21.33
C SER A 197 -2.65 6.02 20.29
N ILE A 198 -2.79 5.51 19.07
CA ILE A 198 -3.57 6.16 18.01
C ILE A 198 -4.60 5.13 17.54
N SER A 199 -5.88 5.37 17.80
CA SER A 199 -6.96 4.55 17.25
C SER A 199 -7.15 4.86 15.76
N ASN A 200 -6.95 3.83 14.94
CA ASN A 200 -7.00 3.93 13.48
C ASN A 200 -8.06 3.00 12.91
N ILE A 201 -8.69 3.45 11.82
CA ILE A 201 -9.61 2.68 11.00
C ILE A 201 -8.88 2.34 9.70
N ASN A 202 -9.02 1.10 9.23
CA ASN A 202 -8.68 0.78 7.86
C ASN A 202 -9.72 1.42 6.94
N PHE A 203 -9.43 2.61 6.41
CA PHE A 203 -10.42 3.45 5.75
C PHE A 203 -10.63 3.08 4.28
N ILE A 204 -9.54 2.68 3.59
CA ILE A 204 -9.62 2.16 2.22
C ILE A 204 -9.08 0.73 2.22
N ASP A 205 -9.96 -0.20 1.88
CA ASP A 205 -9.60 -1.59 1.66
C ASP A 205 -8.82 -1.75 0.36
N ALA A 206 -7.78 -2.58 0.40
CA ALA A 206 -7.09 -3.02 -0.79
C ALA A 206 -7.75 -4.29 -1.30
N ILE A 207 -8.23 -4.29 -2.54
CA ILE A 207 -8.72 -5.47 -3.24
C ILE A 207 -7.67 -5.90 -4.25
N ARG A 208 -7.39 -7.21 -4.33
CA ARG A 208 -6.48 -7.74 -5.34
C ARG A 208 -7.09 -7.61 -6.73
N GLU A 209 -6.31 -7.12 -7.69
CA GLU A 209 -6.73 -7.04 -9.08
C GLU A 209 -7.11 -8.44 -9.62
N GLY A 210 -8.27 -8.53 -10.26
CA GLY A 210 -8.83 -9.77 -10.78
C GLY A 210 -9.49 -10.70 -9.75
N ASP A 211 -9.49 -10.34 -8.45
CA ASP A 211 -10.20 -11.12 -7.42
C ASP A 211 -11.72 -10.91 -7.53
N LYS A 212 -12.40 -11.91 -8.11
CA LYS A 212 -13.86 -11.89 -8.27
C LYS A 212 -14.63 -11.95 -6.95
N SER A 213 -14.00 -12.38 -5.87
CA SER A 213 -14.64 -12.37 -4.56
C SER A 213 -14.78 -10.96 -4.00
N ASN A 214 -13.96 -10.01 -4.48
CA ASN A 214 -13.78 -8.66 -3.93
C ASN A 214 -13.39 -8.67 -2.44
N THR A 215 -12.76 -9.74 -1.94
CA THR A 215 -12.41 -9.83 -0.52
C THR A 215 -11.28 -8.86 -0.19
N PRO A 216 -11.45 -7.95 0.80
CA PRO A 216 -10.35 -7.11 1.25
C PRO A 216 -9.13 -7.92 1.67
N LEU A 217 -7.95 -7.51 1.20
CA LEU A 217 -6.67 -8.18 1.49
C LEU A 217 -6.42 -8.32 2.99
N HIS A 218 -7.00 -7.42 3.81
CA HIS A 218 -6.97 -7.49 5.27
C HIS A 218 -7.49 -8.85 5.80
N PHE A 219 -8.46 -9.47 5.12
CA PHE A 219 -9.06 -10.75 5.49
C PHE A 219 -8.50 -11.94 4.71
N VAL A 220 -7.58 -11.71 3.78
CA VAL A 220 -6.98 -12.78 2.95
C VAL A 220 -5.69 -13.29 3.60
N TYR A 221 -5.64 -14.60 3.86
CA TYR A 221 -4.41 -15.26 4.31
C TYR A 221 -3.39 -15.31 3.17
N GLN A 222 -2.19 -14.77 3.41
CA GLN A 222 -1.12 -14.64 2.43
C GLN A 222 0.20 -15.16 3.01
N PRO A 223 0.48 -16.47 2.88
CA PRO A 223 1.70 -17.06 3.40
C PRO A 223 2.92 -16.51 2.66
N ALA A 224 4.05 -16.40 3.35
CA ALA A 224 5.34 -16.26 2.70
C ALA A 224 5.72 -17.56 1.97
N ASP A 225 6.58 -17.48 0.97
CA ASP A 225 7.04 -18.67 0.23
C ASP A 225 7.96 -19.54 1.08
N CYS A 226 8.79 -18.88 1.89
CA CYS A 226 9.72 -19.52 2.80
C CYS A 226 9.59 -18.90 4.19
N ARG A 227 9.63 -19.74 5.21
CA ARG A 227 9.74 -19.30 6.60
C ARG A 227 11.05 -19.80 7.19
N ILE A 228 11.80 -18.92 7.85
CA ILE A 228 13.03 -19.26 8.57
C ILE A 228 12.82 -18.94 10.04
N LEU A 229 13.00 -19.90 10.94
CA LEU A 229 12.97 -19.63 12.38
C LEU A 229 14.26 -18.92 12.81
N TYR A 230 14.14 -17.97 13.74
CA TYR A 230 15.33 -17.33 14.30
C TYR A 230 16.18 -18.35 15.07
N SER A 231 17.48 -18.37 14.78
CA SER A 231 18.47 -19.05 15.60
C SER A 231 19.10 -18.09 16.61
N LYS A 232 19.78 -18.63 17.63
CA LYS A 232 20.54 -17.81 18.60
C LYS A 232 21.54 -16.88 17.89
N ALA A 233 22.23 -17.37 16.86
CA ALA A 233 23.20 -16.60 16.10
C ALA A 233 22.57 -15.44 15.33
N MET A 234 21.33 -15.60 14.84
CA MET A 234 20.58 -14.53 14.16
C MET A 234 20.11 -13.44 15.13
N TYR A 235 19.77 -13.80 16.37
CA TYR A 235 19.40 -12.83 17.40
C TYR A 235 20.59 -11.99 17.87
N ILE A 236 21.78 -12.59 17.92
CA ILE A 236 23.01 -11.91 18.35
C ILE A 236 23.58 -11.04 17.21
N ASP A 237 23.53 -11.54 15.96
CA ASP A 237 24.03 -10.83 14.78
C ASP A 237 23.05 -11.00 13.61
N VAL A 238 22.42 -9.88 13.25
CA VAL A 238 21.45 -9.78 12.15
C VAL A 238 22.02 -10.22 10.81
N SER A 239 23.34 -10.13 10.62
CA SER A 239 24.02 -10.55 9.39
C SER A 239 23.84 -12.05 9.14
N ASN A 240 23.71 -12.86 10.19
CA ASN A 240 23.43 -14.29 10.05
C ASN A 240 22.03 -14.55 9.49
N GLY A 241 21.06 -13.67 9.78
CA GLY A 241 19.72 -13.72 9.17
C GLY A 241 19.79 -13.43 7.67
N TRP A 242 20.49 -12.36 7.29
CA TRP A 242 20.70 -12.00 5.88
C TRP A 242 21.46 -13.06 5.10
N LYS A 243 22.52 -13.66 5.68
CA LYS A 243 23.24 -14.79 5.07
C LYS A 243 22.32 -15.98 4.84
N ALA A 244 21.52 -16.37 5.82
CA ALA A 244 20.57 -17.48 5.66
C ALA A 244 19.53 -17.22 4.56
N VAL A 245 19.04 -15.98 4.44
CA VAL A 245 18.16 -15.57 3.33
C VAL A 245 18.89 -15.67 1.99
N ALA A 246 20.10 -15.13 1.88
CA ALA A 246 20.89 -15.15 0.67
C ALA A 246 21.24 -16.58 0.23
N ASP A 247 21.65 -17.43 1.17
CA ASP A 247 21.93 -18.86 0.94
C ASP A 247 20.69 -19.59 0.43
N THR A 248 19.53 -19.30 1.04
CA THR A 248 18.24 -19.88 0.64
C THR A 248 17.80 -19.44 -0.75
N THR A 249 18.05 -18.18 -1.10
CA THR A 249 17.58 -17.58 -2.35
C THR A 249 18.52 -17.89 -3.52
N TRP A 250 19.84 -17.83 -3.29
CA TRP A 250 20.85 -17.88 -4.34
C TRP A 250 22.03 -18.84 -4.05
N GLY A 251 22.28 -19.21 -2.80
CA GLY A 251 23.45 -20.03 -2.40
C GLY A 251 23.22 -21.55 -2.47
N GLY A 252 22.04 -22.01 -2.87
CA GLY A 252 21.73 -23.44 -3.03
C GLY A 252 21.50 -24.21 -1.72
N LYS A 253 21.56 -23.53 -0.56
CA LYS A 253 21.29 -24.12 0.75
C LYS A 253 20.01 -23.51 1.35
N SER A 254 18.94 -24.30 1.38
CA SER A 254 17.69 -23.86 1.99
C SER A 254 17.79 -23.80 3.52
N HIS A 255 17.40 -22.65 4.09
CA HIS A 255 17.18 -22.47 5.53
C HIS A 255 15.69 -22.43 5.90
N CYS A 256 14.79 -22.72 4.95
CA CYS A 256 13.36 -22.72 5.21
C CYS A 256 12.99 -23.82 6.21
N SER A 257 12.43 -23.45 7.36
CA SER A 257 11.76 -24.39 8.27
C SER A 257 10.39 -24.82 7.73
N ALA A 258 9.78 -24.03 6.85
CA ALA A 258 8.57 -24.36 6.11
C ALA A 258 8.55 -23.64 4.76
N GLY A 259 7.97 -24.29 3.76
CA GLY A 259 7.95 -23.79 2.39
C GLY A 259 9.31 -23.92 1.70
N SER A 260 9.44 -23.24 0.56
CA SER A 260 10.65 -23.25 -0.25
C SER A 260 10.59 -22.09 -1.24
N LEU A 261 11.74 -21.50 -1.57
CA LEU A 261 11.80 -20.53 -2.65
C LEU A 261 11.73 -21.19 -4.04
N GLY A 262 12.12 -22.46 -4.18
CA GLY A 262 12.09 -23.17 -5.47
C GLY A 262 13.00 -22.54 -6.54
N GLY A 263 13.47 -23.33 -7.50
CA GLY A 263 14.13 -22.76 -8.68
C GLY A 263 13.16 -21.82 -9.39
N HIS A 264 13.60 -20.61 -9.73
CA HIS A 264 12.82 -19.58 -10.41
C HIS A 264 11.89 -20.19 -11.49
N GLY A 265 10.58 -20.28 -11.27
CA GLY A 265 9.67 -20.75 -12.32
C GLY A 265 8.40 -21.51 -11.96
N LYS A 266 8.18 -21.97 -10.71
CA LYS A 266 6.84 -22.49 -10.38
C LYS A 266 5.86 -21.34 -10.16
N SER A 267 5.14 -21.00 -11.22
CA SER A 267 4.00 -20.08 -11.26
C SER A 267 3.09 -20.28 -10.05
N ARG A 268 2.95 -19.23 -9.21
CA ARG A 268 1.87 -19.15 -8.23
C ARG A 268 0.55 -19.04 -9.00
N ARG A 269 -0.23 -20.13 -9.07
CA ARG A 269 -1.47 -20.21 -9.89
C ARG A 269 -2.55 -19.22 -9.46
N ASP A 270 -2.42 -18.66 -8.26
CA ASP A 270 -3.32 -17.71 -7.62
C ASP A 270 -2.94 -16.24 -7.83
N LEU A 271 -1.79 -15.94 -8.45
CA LEU A 271 -1.33 -14.57 -8.68
C LEU A 271 -1.40 -14.19 -10.16
N HIS A 272 -1.97 -13.01 -10.42
CA HIS A 272 -1.99 -12.42 -11.75
C HIS A 272 -0.59 -11.93 -12.11
N LYS A 273 0.13 -12.67 -12.96
CA LYS A 273 1.43 -12.22 -13.48
C LYS A 273 1.21 -11.20 -14.59
N ARG A 274 1.61 -9.95 -14.36
CA ARG A 274 1.65 -8.94 -15.43
C ARG A 274 2.68 -9.38 -16.48
N GLU A 275 2.33 -9.25 -17.76
CA GLU A 275 3.31 -9.43 -18.81
C GLU A 275 4.28 -8.23 -18.85
N LEU A 276 5.57 -8.52 -18.83
CA LEU A 276 6.61 -7.52 -19.01
C LEU A 276 6.61 -7.02 -20.45
N THR A 277 6.75 -5.71 -20.62
CA THR A 277 6.98 -5.06 -21.93
C THR A 277 8.30 -5.53 -22.55
N ALA A 278 8.45 -5.31 -23.86
CA ALA A 278 9.70 -5.64 -24.56
C ALA A 278 10.91 -4.87 -23.97
N GLU A 279 10.71 -3.61 -23.57
CA GLU A 279 11.74 -2.78 -22.93
C GLU A 279 12.15 -3.33 -21.57
N GLU A 280 11.19 -3.79 -20.75
CA GLU A 280 11.47 -4.39 -19.44
C GLU A 280 12.20 -5.74 -19.57
N LYS A 281 11.85 -6.54 -20.59
CA LYS A 281 12.55 -7.79 -20.92
C LYS A 281 13.99 -7.51 -21.32
N ALA A 282 14.21 -6.59 -22.26
CA ALA A 282 15.55 -6.19 -22.71
C ALA A 282 16.39 -5.58 -21.57
N HIS A 283 15.79 -4.76 -20.71
CA HIS A 283 16.46 -4.22 -19.54
C HIS A 283 16.88 -5.32 -18.55
N THR A 284 15.98 -6.28 -18.28
CA THR A 284 16.26 -7.43 -17.42
C THR A 284 17.47 -8.22 -17.95
N GLU A 285 17.53 -8.50 -19.25
CA GLU A 285 18.66 -9.19 -19.87
C GLU A 285 19.96 -8.40 -19.73
N LYS A 286 19.91 -7.07 -19.92
CA LYS A 286 21.06 -6.17 -19.77
C LYS A 286 21.59 -6.15 -18.33
N VAL A 287 20.72 -6.04 -17.33
CA VAL A 287 21.10 -6.08 -15.91
C VAL A 287 21.71 -7.42 -15.54
N GLN A 288 21.12 -8.53 -16.00
CA GLN A 288 21.67 -9.87 -15.78
C GLN A 288 23.05 -10.04 -16.43
N ALA A 289 23.24 -9.54 -17.66
CA ALA A 289 24.52 -9.57 -18.34
C ALA A 289 25.58 -8.75 -17.61
N TRP A 290 25.23 -7.55 -17.13
CA TRP A 290 26.13 -6.74 -16.31
C TRP A 290 26.52 -7.47 -15.02
N ARG A 291 25.54 -8.05 -14.31
CA ARG A 291 25.76 -8.77 -13.04
C ARG A 291 26.70 -9.96 -13.18
N ARG A 292 26.63 -10.71 -14.30
CA ARG A 292 27.52 -11.85 -14.55
C ARG A 292 29.01 -11.50 -14.48
N ASN A 293 29.34 -10.22 -14.70
CA ASN A 293 30.72 -9.74 -14.71
C ASN A 293 31.16 -9.14 -13.36
N LEU A 294 30.27 -9.05 -12.37
CA LEU A 294 30.56 -8.49 -11.06
C LEU A 294 31.08 -9.54 -10.09
N LYS A 295 32.01 -9.14 -9.23
CA LYS A 295 32.62 -9.97 -8.20
C LYS A 295 32.33 -9.39 -6.81
N PRO A 296 32.41 -10.18 -5.72
CA PRO A 296 32.18 -9.67 -4.37
C PRO A 296 33.01 -8.43 -4.02
N GLU A 297 34.22 -8.31 -4.57
CA GLU A 297 35.13 -7.19 -4.35
C GLU A 297 34.57 -5.87 -4.89
N ASP A 298 33.73 -5.93 -5.94
CA ASP A 298 33.06 -4.77 -6.53
C ASP A 298 32.03 -4.13 -5.58
N PHE A 299 31.55 -4.89 -4.59
CA PHE A 299 30.54 -4.46 -3.62
C PHE A 299 31.10 -4.14 -2.23
N SER A 300 32.44 -4.07 -2.09
CA SER A 300 33.08 -3.65 -0.86
C SER A 300 32.53 -2.31 -0.37
N ALA A 301 32.29 -2.20 0.95
CA ALA A 301 31.90 -0.95 1.60
C ALA A 301 33.00 0.13 1.50
N ASP A 302 34.21 -0.25 1.08
CA ASP A 302 35.34 0.65 0.92
C ASP A 302 35.19 1.50 -0.35
N SER A 303 34.97 2.80 -0.14
CA SER A 303 34.49 3.77 -1.15
C SER A 303 35.36 3.93 -2.41
N LYS A 304 36.62 3.46 -2.39
CA LYS A 304 37.56 3.60 -3.50
C LYS A 304 37.22 2.69 -4.70
N VAL A 305 36.58 1.55 -4.48
CA VAL A 305 36.24 0.59 -5.56
C VAL A 305 34.97 1.00 -6.30
N ARG A 306 34.00 1.63 -5.62
CA ARG A 306 32.73 2.09 -6.23
C ARG A 306 32.88 3.11 -7.37
N LYS A 307 34.04 3.79 -7.49
CA LYS A 307 34.27 4.82 -8.52
C LYS A 307 34.42 4.24 -9.94
N ASN A 308 34.70 2.94 -10.08
CA ASN A 308 34.98 2.31 -11.38
C ASN A 308 33.85 1.43 -11.94
N LEU A 309 32.72 1.32 -11.22
CA LEU A 309 31.56 0.60 -11.74
C LEU A 309 30.78 1.51 -12.69
N ALA A 310 30.60 1.06 -13.93
CA ALA A 310 29.68 1.69 -14.87
C ALA A 310 28.30 1.79 -14.22
N ARG A 311 27.82 3.02 -14.01
CA ARG A 311 26.47 3.28 -13.53
C ARG A 311 25.52 3.15 -14.71
N PHE A 312 24.45 2.38 -14.54
CA PHE A 312 23.36 2.25 -15.51
C PHE A 312 22.30 3.32 -15.23
#